data_AF-A0A9X3AGZ9-F1
#
_entry.id   AF-A0A9X3AGZ9-F1
#
_cell.length_a   1.000
_cell.length_b   1.000
_cell.length_c   1.000
_cell.angle_alpha   90.00
_cell.angle_beta   90.00
_cell.angle_gamma   90.00
#
_symmetry.space_group_name_H-M   'P 1'
#
loop_
_entity.id
_entity.type
_entity.pdbx_description
1 polymer ?
#
loop_
_entity_poly.entity_id
_entity_poly.type
_entity_poly.pdbx_seq_one_letter_code
_entity_poly.pdbx_strand_id
1 'polypeptide(L)'
;MAEEELDMHDDNMDDDDELEASTDNDSDDDSDSDSDSNNDSEDLAAAAASAHSSLAARNKVRESMSAEIEAFLARGGQIKQVDDNVMADPPRKPQSSYGSRPI
;
A
#
# COMPACT_ATOMS: atom_id res chain seq x y z
N MET A 1 -2.10 57.13 1.84
CA MET A 1 -1.85 56.19 2.95
C MET A 1 -1.28 54.95 2.31
N ALA A 2 -0.14 54.51 2.80
CA ALA A 2 0.78 53.60 2.15
C ALA A 2 0.14 52.26 1.79
N GLU A 3 0.57 51.72 0.66
CA GLU A 3 0.33 50.36 0.20
C GLU A 3 1.01 49.45 1.23
N GLU A 4 0.24 48.75 2.08
CA GLU A 4 0.77 47.72 2.96
C GLU A 4 0.87 46.43 2.13
N GLU A 5 1.99 46.36 1.44
CA GLU A 5 2.57 45.22 0.75
C GLU A 5 2.69 44.04 1.74
N LEU A 6 1.82 43.04 1.62
CA LEU A 6 1.99 41.73 2.26
C LEU A 6 3.02 40.93 1.44
N ASP A 7 4.27 41.36 1.52
CA ASP A 7 5.43 40.57 1.10
C ASP A 7 5.74 39.56 2.23
N MET A 8 5.08 38.40 2.18
CA MET A 8 5.56 37.24 2.93
C MET A 8 6.77 36.71 2.19
N HIS A 9 7.93 37.23 2.59
CA HIS A 9 9.28 36.73 2.33
C HIS A 9 9.31 35.20 2.26
N ASP A 10 9.50 34.70 1.04
CA ASP A 10 10.16 33.44 0.74
C ASP A 10 11.65 33.62 1.00
N ASP A 11 12.07 33.43 2.26
CA ASP A 11 13.48 33.35 2.62
C ASP A 11 13.68 32.24 3.67
N ASN A 12 14.23 31.11 3.19
CA ASN A 12 15.01 30.14 3.96
C ASN A 12 14.37 29.46 5.17
N MET A 13 13.61 28.40 4.91
CA MET A 13 13.77 27.16 5.68
C MET A 13 14.67 26.18 4.90
N ASP A 14 15.89 26.61 4.62
CA ASP A 14 17.03 25.69 4.50
C ASP A 14 17.45 25.32 5.93
N ASP A 15 16.70 24.41 6.57
CA ASP A 15 17.18 23.64 7.73
C ASP A 15 17.52 22.24 7.19
N ASP A 16 18.70 22.15 6.61
CA ASP A 16 19.82 21.25 6.97
C ASP A 16 19.56 20.05 7.91
N ASP A 17 18.41 19.37 7.81
CA ASP A 17 18.30 17.97 8.25
C ASP A 17 18.86 17.08 7.14
N GLU A 18 20.18 17.19 6.98
CA GLU A 18 21.07 16.19 6.44
C GLU A 18 20.84 14.90 7.24
N LEU A 19 19.80 14.14 6.88
CA LEU A 19 19.57 12.80 7.41
C LEU A 19 20.65 11.90 6.81
N GLU A 20 21.82 11.96 7.43
CA GLU A 20 22.86 10.95 7.40
C GLU A 20 22.20 9.60 7.68
N ALA A 21 21.83 8.91 6.60
CA ALA A 21 21.41 7.53 6.65
C ALA A 21 22.64 6.72 7.04
N SER A 22 22.93 6.63 8.34
CA SER A 22 23.83 5.62 8.88
C SER A 22 23.16 4.26 8.66
N THR A 23 23.24 3.74 7.44
CA THR A 23 22.97 2.34 7.14
C THR A 23 24.18 1.55 7.63
N ASP A 24 24.33 1.50 8.96
CA ASP A 24 25.20 0.52 9.60
C ASP A 24 24.45 -0.81 9.62
N ASN A 25 24.36 -1.39 8.42
CA ASN A 25 23.95 -2.78 8.26
C ASN A 25 25.25 -3.57 8.08
N ASP A 26 25.92 -3.83 9.21
CA ASP A 26 26.88 -4.92 9.36
C ASP A 26 26.13 -6.24 9.13
N SER A 27 25.91 -6.56 7.85
CA SER A 27 25.64 -7.93 7.44
C SER A 27 26.97 -8.64 7.34
N ASP A 28 27.43 -9.18 8.47
CA ASP A 28 28.32 -10.34 8.48
C ASP A 28 27.51 -11.54 7.92
N ASP A 29 27.33 -11.56 6.61
CA ASP A 29 26.82 -12.73 5.88
C ASP A 29 28.01 -13.60 5.48
N ASP A 30 28.50 -14.36 6.46
CA ASP A 30 29.46 -15.46 6.23
C ASP A 30 28.71 -16.62 5.58
N SER A 31 28.33 -16.44 4.31
CA SER A 31 27.66 -17.45 3.50
C SER A 31 28.70 -18.45 2.99
N ASP A 32 29.04 -19.42 3.83
CA ASP A 32 29.73 -20.65 3.44
C ASP A 32 28.76 -21.53 2.63
N SER A 33 28.56 -21.18 1.36
CA SER A 33 27.60 -21.83 0.46
C SER A 33 28.23 -23.01 -0.27
N ASP A 34 28.45 -24.10 0.46
CA ASP A 34 28.51 -25.45 -0.11
C ASP A 34 27.09 -26.06 -0.12
N SER A 35 26.30 -25.84 -1.17
CA SER A 35 25.22 -26.79 -1.50
C SER A 35 24.61 -26.60 -2.90
N ASP A 36 24.98 -27.53 -3.79
CA ASP A 36 24.14 -28.19 -4.81
C ASP A 36 23.05 -27.38 -5.55
N SER A 37 23.45 -26.82 -6.69
CA SER A 37 22.77 -26.77 -8.00
C SER A 37 21.32 -27.31 -8.08
N ASN A 38 20.31 -26.62 -7.51
CA ASN A 38 18.87 -26.82 -7.78
C ASN A 38 17.97 -25.57 -7.55
N ASN A 39 18.52 -24.36 -7.33
CA ASN A 39 17.76 -23.19 -6.81
C ASN A 39 17.39 -22.09 -7.83
N ASP A 40 17.50 -22.31 -9.15
CA ASP A 40 17.21 -21.26 -10.14
C ASP A 40 15.76 -20.71 -10.09
N SER A 41 14.80 -21.47 -9.54
CA SER A 41 13.41 -21.01 -9.41
C SER A 41 13.12 -20.16 -8.17
N GLU A 42 13.88 -20.36 -7.08
CA GLU A 42 13.73 -19.62 -5.82
C GLU A 42 14.37 -18.23 -5.93
N ASP A 43 15.50 -18.12 -6.64
CA ASP A 43 16.19 -16.84 -6.86
C ASP A 43 15.34 -15.88 -7.71
N LEU A 44 14.62 -16.39 -8.71
CA LEU A 44 13.68 -15.57 -9.50
C LEU A 44 12.48 -15.08 -8.68
N ALA A 45 11.98 -15.90 -7.75
CA ALA A 45 10.89 -15.52 -6.86
C ALA A 45 11.35 -14.50 -5.80
N ALA A 46 12.54 -14.69 -5.23
CA ALA A 46 13.16 -13.75 -4.30
C ALA A 46 13.50 -12.42 -4.98
N ALA A 47 14.04 -12.43 -6.20
CA ALA A 47 14.32 -11.24 -6.99
C ALA A 47 13.03 -10.50 -7.39
N ALA A 48 11.96 -11.21 -7.76
CA ALA A 48 10.66 -10.61 -8.03
C ALA A 48 10.03 -10.00 -6.76
N ALA A 49 10.10 -10.70 -5.63
CA ALA A 49 9.66 -10.19 -4.34
C ALA A 49 10.46 -8.94 -3.91
N SER A 50 11.77 -8.94 -4.15
CA SER A 50 12.66 -7.79 -3.90
C SER A 50 12.37 -6.61 -4.82
N ALA A 51 12.06 -6.86 -6.10
CA ALA A 51 11.63 -5.82 -7.03
C ALA A 51 10.34 -5.11 -6.57
N HIS A 52 9.38 -5.85 -6.00
CA HIS A 52 8.18 -5.29 -5.38
C HIS A 52 8.40 -4.73 -3.96
N SER A 53 9.44 -5.18 -3.25
CA SER A 53 9.82 -4.62 -1.94
C SER A 53 10.56 -3.29 -2.05
N SER A 54 11.18 -3.03 -3.21
CA SER A 54 11.89 -1.78 -3.50
C SER A 54 11.01 -0.56 -3.28
N LEU A 55 11.58 0.50 -2.69
CA LEU A 55 10.86 1.74 -2.37
C LEU A 55 10.23 2.38 -3.60
N ALA A 56 10.92 2.34 -4.74
CA ALA A 56 10.42 2.84 -6.02
C ALA A 56 9.15 2.10 -6.48
N ALA A 57 9.10 0.76 -6.34
CA ALA A 57 7.92 0.00 -6.70
C ALA A 57 6.73 0.31 -5.78
N ARG A 58 6.95 0.47 -4.46
CA ARG A 58 5.90 0.89 -3.52
C ARG A 58 5.38 2.29 -3.83
N ASN A 59 6.26 3.22 -4.20
CA ASN A 59 5.85 4.57 -4.57
C ASN A 59 4.98 4.56 -5.83
N LYS A 60 5.36 3.81 -6.87
CA LYS A 60 4.53 3.64 -8.08
C LYS A 60 3.14 3.08 -7.76
N VAL A 61 3.06 2.09 -6.86
CA VAL A 61 1.77 1.52 -6.42
C VAL A 61 0.93 2.54 -5.65
N ARG A 62 1.55 3.37 -4.80
CA ARG A 62 0.84 4.46 -4.10
C ARG A 62 0.32 5.51 -5.08
N GLU A 63 1.12 5.89 -6.07
CA GLU A 63 0.74 6.84 -7.11
C GLU A 63 -0.46 6.31 -7.92
N SER A 64 -0.41 5.06 -8.38
CA SER A 64 -1.53 4.46 -9.12
C SER A 64 -2.79 4.36 -8.27
N MET A 65 -2.66 3.94 -7.01
CA MET A 65 -3.78 3.86 -6.08
C MET A 65 -4.40 5.24 -5.80
N SER A 66 -3.57 6.27 -5.65
CA SER A 66 -4.03 7.65 -5.43
C SER A 66 -4.83 8.16 -6.63
N ALA A 67 -4.33 7.93 -7.86
CA ALA A 67 -5.02 8.30 -9.09
C ALA A 67 -6.38 7.58 -9.23
N GLU A 68 -6.43 6.29 -8.88
CA GLU A 68 -7.68 5.51 -8.91
C GLU A 68 -8.70 6.01 -7.89
N ILE A 69 -8.24 6.38 -6.68
CA ILE A 69 -9.08 6.97 -5.64
C ILE A 69 -9.67 8.31 -6.12
N GLU A 70 -8.85 9.19 -6.69
CA GLU A 70 -9.30 10.47 -7.25
C GLU A 70 -10.34 10.27 -8.35
N ALA A 71 -10.09 9.35 -9.28
CA ALA A 71 -11.04 9.03 -10.35
C ALA A 71 -12.37 8.46 -9.80
N PHE A 72 -12.32 7.63 -8.76
CA PHE A 72 -13.51 7.09 -8.10
C PHE A 72 -14.34 8.20 -7.44
N LEU A 73 -13.69 9.13 -6.74
CA LEU A 73 -14.34 10.28 -6.12
C LEU A 73 -14.92 11.25 -7.17
N ALA A 74 -14.16 11.54 -8.24
CA ALA A 74 -14.62 12.40 -9.33
C ALA A 74 -15.83 11.83 -10.09
N ARG A 75 -15.93 10.49 -10.18
CA ARG A 75 -17.10 9.80 -10.75
C ARG A 75 -18.35 9.87 -9.85
N GLY A 76 -18.23 10.43 -8.64
CA GLY A 76 -19.30 10.49 -7.65
C GLY A 76 -19.36 9.26 -6.74
N GLY A 77 -18.29 8.46 -6.68
CA GLY A 77 -18.11 7.43 -5.67
C GLY A 77 -17.93 8.06 -4.29
N GLN A 78 -18.29 7.32 -3.23
CA GLN A 78 -18.13 7.74 -1.84
C GLN A 78 -17.45 6.63 -1.03
N ILE A 79 -16.56 7.02 -0.12
CA ILE A 79 -15.88 6.10 0.79
C ILE A 79 -16.74 5.98 2.06
N LYS A 80 -17.03 4.75 2.47
CA LYS A 80 -17.77 4.45 3.70
C LYS A 80 -16.83 3.79 4.69
N GLN A 81 -16.79 4.31 5.91
CA GLN A 81 -16.13 3.65 7.03
C GLN A 81 -17.03 2.51 7.51
N VAL A 82 -16.44 1.34 7.73
CA VAL A 82 -17.11 0.15 8.25
C VAL A 82 -16.50 -0.14 9.61
N ASP A 83 -17.34 -0.29 10.64
CA ASP A 83 -16.89 -0.65 11.98
C ASP A 83 -16.44 -2.12 12.03
N ASP A 84 -15.47 -2.44 12.89
CA ASP A 84 -14.86 -3.78 12.99
C ASP A 84 -15.87 -4.91 13.28
N ASN A 85 -17.03 -4.59 13.86
CA ASN A 85 -18.06 -5.55 14.25
C ASN A 85 -19.19 -5.70 13.21
N VAL A 86 -19.04 -5.14 12.01
CA VAL A 86 -20.03 -5.28 10.94
C VAL A 86 -19.86 -6.64 10.25
N MET A 87 -20.59 -7.62 10.76
CA MET A 87 -20.86 -8.87 10.05
C MET A 87 -22.13 -8.69 9.19
N ALA A 88 -22.06 -9.04 7.92
CA ALA A 88 -23.28 -9.23 7.13
C ALA A 88 -24.13 -10.32 7.80
N ASP A 89 -25.47 -10.15 7.82
CA ASP A 89 -26.37 -11.19 8.32
C ASP A 89 -26.08 -12.49 7.54
N PRO A 90 -25.63 -13.57 8.20
CA PRO A 90 -25.25 -14.78 7.50
C PRO A 90 -26.41 -15.29 6.65
N PRO A 91 -26.12 -15.92 5.49
CA PRO A 91 -27.15 -16.41 4.58
C PRO A 91 -28.13 -17.32 5.31
N ARG A 92 -29.42 -16.96 5.27
CA ARG A 92 -30.48 -17.70 5.93
C ARG A 92 -30.67 -19.06 5.27
N LYS A 93 -31.00 -20.08 6.08
CA LYS A 93 -31.36 -21.41 5.57
C LYS A 93 -32.51 -21.29 4.55
N PRO A 94 -32.45 -21.99 3.41
CA PRO A 94 -33.55 -21.99 2.46
C PRO A 94 -34.79 -22.61 3.10
N GLN A 95 -35.94 -21.94 2.93
CA GLN A 95 -37.24 -22.50 3.31
C GLN A 95 -37.66 -23.53 2.25
N SER A 96 -37.80 -24.80 2.65
CA SER A 96 -38.36 -25.81 1.76
C SER A 96 -39.87 -25.57 1.62
N SER A 97 -40.31 -25.15 0.44
CA SER A 97 -41.75 -25.13 0.08
C SER A 97 -42.22 -26.48 -0.49
N TYR A 98 -41.36 -27.50 -0.51
CA TYR A 98 -41.71 -28.82 -1.01
C TYR A 98 -42.76 -29.47 -0.09
N GLY A 99 -43.90 -29.85 -0.65
CA GLY A 99 -45.02 -30.45 0.10
C GLY A 99 -46.06 -29.47 0.65
N SER A 100 -45.92 -28.16 0.43
CA SER A 100 -46.93 -27.14 0.80
C SER A 100 -48.10 -27.04 -0.18
N ARG A 101 -48.00 -27.72 -1.33
CA ARG A 101 -49.09 -27.83 -2.32
C ARG A 101 -49.87 -29.12 -2.04
N PRO A 102 -51.20 -29.03 -1.81
CA PRO A 102 -52.03 -30.22 -1.66
C PRO A 102 -51.98 -31.03 -2.96
N ILE A 103 -51.98 -32.36 -2.81
CA ILE A 103 -52.03 -33.35 -3.88
C ILE A 103 -53.46 -33.64 -4.32
#